data_AF-A0A6C0Y7E0-F1
#
_entry.id   AF-A0A6C0Y7E0-F1
#
_cell.length_a   1.000
_cell.length_b   1.000
_cell.length_c   1.000
_cell.angle_alpha   90.00
_cell.angle_beta   90.00
_cell.angle_gamma   90.00
#
_symmetry.space_group_name_H-M   'P 1'
#
loop_
_entity.id
_entity.type
_entity.pdbx_description
1 polymer ?
#
loop_
_entity_poly.entity_id
_entity_poly.type
_entity_poly.pdbx_seq_one_letter_code
_entity_poly.pdbx_strand_id
1 'polypeptide(L)'
;MAQGGAQQPKQDDGIVVFLCVIGMLSFVTIVLWFRFHTELTIATIWIRGIFTSPIWVLNVFLAKLFGGAVPGIYHLVQTTAEICNPAGSYKFWACTRDPSTVSWSEIQFASFWWNGIYAIIAVFYLGKTFFRIQNEHPSGKFNRPHSLESFIKEMTPIYPHLSVFGPLNLLDRDNMRGWYRGMDSVREFAFKHKLIKGIQHRKIDYVVEGTTQQHTDETEVIPVANTEKLTTIMKKQLGELWIDVDHLEDGEVIILAYYIARAASTQETMEDEEFYAIAKTTQEIEDMYWSIAAIDLKNKPEFAYDEKDESTYMYETPHSFDSFPIDDLKDHIKAYIEYPVIKKLLKKHAYARTFIIDVIYEARKLGVLAPTSIRWLKLYDRTLWAMIENVGRPSLFSECLGANAHYVVESIMGRAMHEPNFVVAIKGWEHQLQFYSYNEQFADLNVGTINEMIFNHKGEIADVSPFDVTRFDSLGTNEIKSEESQASSPVEENIKFS
;
A
#
# COMPACT_ATOMS: atom_id res chain seq x y z
N MET A 1 20.40 10.01 -13.63
CA MET A 1 21.31 8.86 -13.83
C MET A 1 20.69 7.69 -13.08
N ALA A 2 20.29 6.56 -13.65
CA ALA A 2 20.75 5.86 -14.85
C ALA A 2 19.58 5.42 -15.72
N GLN A 3 19.66 5.71 -17.02
CA GLN A 3 18.89 4.99 -18.04
C GLN A 3 19.55 3.63 -18.20
N GLY A 4 19.02 2.61 -17.54
CA GLY A 4 19.36 1.22 -17.84
C GLY A 4 18.73 0.88 -19.19
N GLY A 5 19.53 0.94 -20.25
CA GLY A 5 19.11 0.47 -21.57
C GLY A 5 18.62 -0.97 -21.46
N ALA A 6 17.37 -1.20 -21.83
CA ALA A 6 16.84 -2.53 -22.03
C ALA A 6 17.71 -3.20 -23.10
N GLN A 7 18.58 -4.13 -22.70
CA GLN A 7 19.21 -5.05 -23.64
C GLN A 7 18.08 -5.78 -24.36
N GLN A 8 17.98 -5.57 -25.67
CA GLN A 8 17.09 -6.37 -26.52
C GLN A 8 17.39 -7.85 -26.26
N PRO A 9 16.36 -8.70 -26.13
CA PRO A 9 16.57 -10.13 -25.92
C PRO A 9 17.42 -10.68 -27.06
N LYS A 10 18.54 -11.31 -26.71
CA LYS A 10 19.40 -12.05 -27.65
C LYS A 10 18.51 -12.97 -28.49
N GLN A 11 18.60 -12.80 -29.79
CA GLN A 11 17.92 -13.61 -30.81
C GLN A 11 18.13 -15.11 -30.52
N ASP A 12 17.04 -15.89 -30.62
CA ASP A 12 16.93 -17.30 -30.21
C ASP A 12 17.98 -18.24 -30.87
N ASP A 13 19.17 -18.32 -30.28
CA ASP A 13 20.20 -19.32 -30.62
C ASP A 13 19.70 -20.77 -30.37
N GLY A 14 18.70 -20.93 -29.49
CA GLY A 14 18.14 -22.22 -29.13
C GLY A 14 17.44 -22.95 -30.28
N ILE A 15 16.75 -22.21 -31.16
CA ILE A 15 16.04 -22.82 -32.30
C ILE A 15 17.03 -23.34 -33.33
N VAL A 16 18.10 -22.58 -33.60
CA VAL A 16 19.15 -22.99 -34.56
C VAL A 16 19.88 -24.22 -34.06
N VAL A 17 20.29 -24.25 -32.79
CA VAL A 17 20.94 -25.42 -32.18
C VAL A 17 20.02 -26.64 -32.22
N PHE A 18 18.74 -26.47 -31.89
CA PHE A 18 17.74 -27.56 -31.95
C PHE A 18 17.59 -28.13 -33.36
N LEU A 19 17.46 -27.28 -34.37
CA LEU A 19 17.38 -27.71 -35.78
C LEU A 19 18.66 -28.41 -36.24
N CYS A 20 19.83 -27.93 -35.83
CA CYS A 20 21.11 -28.59 -36.12
C CYS A 20 21.21 -29.98 -35.50
N VAL A 21 20.78 -30.14 -34.24
CA VAL A 21 20.77 -31.45 -33.55
C VAL A 21 19.79 -32.41 -34.23
N ILE A 22 18.57 -31.96 -34.56
CA ILE A 22 17.61 -32.79 -35.31
C ILE A 22 18.18 -33.19 -36.67
N GLY A 23 18.80 -32.24 -37.38
CA GLY A 23 19.45 -32.50 -38.66
C GLY A 23 20.55 -33.56 -38.56
N MET A 24 21.42 -33.45 -37.55
CA MET A 24 22.48 -34.44 -37.28
C MET A 24 21.93 -35.82 -36.95
N LEU A 25 20.94 -35.90 -36.05
CA LEU A 25 20.30 -37.17 -35.68
C LEU A 25 19.60 -37.83 -36.87
N SER A 26 18.93 -37.03 -37.70
CA SER A 26 18.27 -37.52 -38.92
C SER A 26 19.29 -38.05 -39.92
N PHE A 27 20.40 -37.32 -40.12
CA PHE A 27 21.49 -37.75 -41.00
C PHE A 27 22.13 -39.06 -40.53
N VAL A 28 22.47 -39.18 -39.23
CA VAL A 28 23.01 -40.42 -38.65
C VAL A 28 22.04 -41.58 -38.84
N THR A 29 20.76 -41.36 -38.62
CA THR A 29 19.71 -42.37 -38.79
C THR A 29 19.64 -42.87 -40.24
N ILE A 30 19.72 -41.96 -41.21
CA ILE A 30 19.73 -42.30 -42.64
C ILE A 30 20.98 -43.11 -43.00
N VAL A 31 22.17 -42.69 -42.54
CA VAL A 31 23.43 -43.40 -42.81
C VAL A 31 23.40 -44.81 -42.22
N LEU A 32 22.93 -44.96 -40.98
CA LEU A 32 22.77 -46.26 -40.33
C LEU A 32 21.79 -47.16 -41.07
N TRP A 33 20.67 -46.60 -41.54
CA TRP A 33 19.70 -47.32 -42.34
C TRP A 33 20.33 -47.84 -43.64
N PHE A 34 20.99 -47.00 -44.43
CA PHE A 34 21.61 -47.42 -45.69
C PHE A 34 22.68 -48.52 -45.53
N ARG A 35 23.39 -48.53 -44.39
CA ARG A 35 24.50 -49.46 -44.16
C ARG A 35 24.10 -50.77 -43.46
N PHE A 36 23.06 -50.74 -42.64
CA PHE A 36 22.68 -51.84 -41.74
C PHE A 36 21.16 -52.12 -41.73
N HIS A 37 20.43 -51.84 -42.82
CA HIS A 37 18.97 -51.95 -42.82
C HIS A 37 18.49 -53.35 -42.43
N THR A 38 19.16 -54.41 -42.89
CA THR A 38 18.79 -55.80 -42.60
C THR A 38 18.95 -56.09 -41.11
N GLU A 39 20.08 -55.75 -40.52
CA GLU A 39 20.40 -55.98 -39.11
C GLU A 39 19.49 -55.15 -38.19
N LEU A 40 19.21 -53.90 -38.57
CA LEU A 40 18.28 -53.01 -37.85
C LEU A 40 16.85 -53.52 -37.92
N THR A 41 16.42 -54.06 -39.07
CA THR A 41 15.09 -54.66 -39.24
C THR A 41 14.95 -55.89 -38.36
N ILE A 42 15.95 -56.79 -38.35
CA ILE A 42 15.98 -57.96 -37.46
C ILE A 42 15.90 -57.51 -36.00
N ALA A 43 16.77 -56.59 -35.57
CA ALA A 43 16.76 -56.07 -34.21
C ALA A 43 15.39 -55.48 -33.83
N THR A 44 14.76 -54.73 -34.74
CA THR A 44 13.43 -54.15 -34.52
C THR A 44 12.35 -55.21 -34.34
N ILE A 45 12.34 -56.25 -35.18
CA ILE A 45 11.39 -57.37 -35.07
C ILE A 45 11.56 -58.09 -33.73
N TRP A 46 12.79 -58.37 -33.32
CA TRP A 46 13.08 -59.06 -32.05
C TRP A 46 12.71 -58.21 -30.84
N ILE A 47 13.19 -56.96 -30.77
CA ILE A 47 12.92 -56.06 -29.65
C ILE A 47 11.40 -55.85 -29.52
N ARG A 48 10.72 -55.52 -30.62
CA ARG A 48 9.27 -55.32 -30.57
C ARG A 48 8.53 -56.59 -30.24
N GLY A 49 8.87 -57.71 -30.88
CA GLY A 49 8.25 -59.00 -30.63
C GLY A 49 8.30 -59.39 -29.15
N ILE A 50 9.42 -59.11 -28.47
CA ILE A 50 9.54 -59.30 -27.03
C ILE A 50 8.56 -58.37 -26.29
N PHE A 51 8.57 -57.07 -26.57
CA PHE A 51 7.70 -56.08 -25.89
C PHE A 51 6.20 -56.26 -26.16
N THR A 52 5.83 -56.70 -27.35
CA THR A 52 4.43 -56.87 -27.76
C THR A 52 3.90 -58.25 -27.40
N SER A 53 4.75 -59.25 -27.10
CA SER A 53 4.31 -60.59 -26.72
C SER A 53 3.36 -60.64 -25.51
N PRO A 54 3.59 -59.88 -24.40
CA PRO A 54 2.63 -59.85 -23.29
C PRO A 54 1.33 -59.13 -23.67
N ILE A 55 1.43 -58.13 -24.54
CA ILE A 55 0.28 -57.35 -25.03
C ILE A 55 -0.57 -58.20 -25.98
N TRP A 56 0.04 -59.08 -26.77
CA TRP A 56 -0.67 -60.05 -27.60
C TRP A 56 -1.47 -61.04 -26.73
N VAL A 57 -0.88 -61.57 -25.66
CA VAL A 57 -1.59 -62.43 -24.71
C VAL A 57 -2.78 -61.68 -24.10
N LEU A 58 -2.58 -60.42 -23.70
CA LEU A 58 -3.64 -59.55 -23.21
C LEU A 58 -4.73 -59.31 -24.27
N ASN A 59 -4.36 -59.07 -25.54
CA ASN A 59 -5.29 -58.89 -26.64
C ASN A 59 -6.17 -60.13 -26.86
N VAL A 60 -5.57 -61.33 -26.83
CA VAL A 60 -6.31 -62.60 -26.98
C VAL A 60 -7.26 -62.82 -25.80
N PHE A 61 -6.83 -62.49 -24.57
CA PHE A 61 -7.67 -62.57 -23.39
C PHE A 61 -8.86 -61.60 -23.47
N LEU A 62 -8.61 -60.33 -23.78
CA LEU A 62 -9.65 -59.31 -23.92
C LEU A 62 -10.61 -59.62 -25.08
N ALA A 63 -10.11 -60.15 -26.19
CA ALA A 63 -10.95 -60.53 -27.31
C ALA A 63 -11.93 -61.66 -26.97
N LYS A 64 -11.53 -62.61 -26.10
CA LYS A 64 -12.44 -63.62 -25.56
C LYS A 64 -13.47 -63.04 -24.59
N LEU A 65 -13.08 -62.02 -23.82
CA LEU A 65 -13.92 -61.42 -22.79
C LEU A 65 -14.98 -60.46 -23.36
N PHE A 66 -14.64 -59.74 -24.43
CA PHE A 66 -15.50 -58.73 -25.07
C PHE A 66 -16.07 -59.17 -26.43
N GLY A 67 -15.86 -60.43 -26.84
CA GLY A 67 -16.42 -60.97 -28.08
C GLY A 67 -15.81 -60.42 -29.38
N GLY A 68 -14.67 -59.73 -29.32
CA GLY A 68 -14.01 -59.14 -30.47
C GLY A 68 -12.69 -58.43 -30.13
N ALA A 69 -11.86 -58.16 -31.13
CA ALA A 69 -10.58 -57.48 -30.94
C ALA A 69 -10.78 -56.04 -30.45
N VAL A 70 -9.99 -55.61 -29.47
CA VAL A 70 -10.00 -54.22 -28.97
C VAL A 70 -9.12 -53.38 -29.91
N PRO A 71 -9.68 -52.41 -30.67
CA PRO A 71 -8.96 -51.76 -31.77
C PRO A 71 -7.59 -51.19 -31.40
N GLY A 72 -7.47 -50.48 -30.27
CA GLY A 72 -6.20 -49.87 -29.84
C GLY A 72 -5.10 -50.88 -29.49
N ILE A 73 -5.45 -51.97 -28.80
CA ILE A 73 -4.50 -53.01 -28.40
C ILE A 73 -4.13 -53.89 -29.60
N TYR A 74 -5.12 -54.18 -30.45
CA TYR A 74 -4.93 -54.94 -31.68
C TYR A 74 -3.90 -54.28 -32.60
N HIS A 75 -4.01 -52.97 -32.85
CA HIS A 75 -3.06 -52.25 -33.70
C HIS A 75 -1.63 -52.23 -33.11
N LEU A 76 -1.46 -52.08 -31.79
CA LEU A 76 -0.14 -52.13 -31.14
C LEU A 76 0.57 -53.46 -31.36
N VAL A 77 -0.19 -54.55 -31.34
CA VAL A 77 0.30 -55.92 -31.49
C VAL A 77 0.55 -56.24 -32.96
N GLN A 78 -0.35 -55.83 -33.85
CA GLN A 78 -0.32 -56.12 -35.29
C GLN A 78 0.88 -55.49 -36.01
N THR A 79 1.38 -54.36 -35.52
CA THR A 79 2.56 -53.67 -36.08
C THR A 79 3.80 -54.56 -36.24
N THR A 80 4.01 -55.54 -35.34
CA THR A 80 5.14 -56.49 -35.44
C THR A 80 4.81 -57.66 -36.36
N ALA A 81 3.54 -58.05 -36.44
CA ALA A 81 3.07 -59.11 -37.32
C ALA A 81 3.10 -58.68 -38.79
N GLU A 82 2.87 -57.40 -39.10
CA GLU A 82 2.92 -56.85 -40.47
C GLU A 82 4.35 -56.83 -41.05
N ILE A 83 5.35 -56.53 -40.22
CA ILE A 83 6.76 -56.56 -40.63
C ILE A 83 7.28 -58.01 -40.73
N CYS A 84 6.83 -58.90 -39.85
CA CYS A 84 7.41 -60.24 -39.72
C CYS A 84 6.66 -61.36 -40.48
N ASN A 85 5.36 -61.18 -40.75
CA ASN A 85 4.46 -62.16 -41.35
C ASN A 85 4.64 -63.59 -40.76
N PRO A 86 4.25 -63.82 -39.49
CA PRO A 86 4.58 -65.07 -38.81
C PRO A 86 3.68 -66.23 -39.27
N ALA A 87 4.25 -67.45 -39.33
CA ALA A 87 3.51 -68.64 -39.79
C ALA A 87 2.39 -69.05 -38.80
N GLY A 88 1.14 -68.71 -39.13
CA GLY A 88 -0.08 -69.23 -38.50
C GLY A 88 -0.39 -68.79 -37.05
N SER A 89 0.48 -67.99 -36.41
CA SER A 89 0.27 -67.44 -35.04
C SER A 89 1.20 -66.24 -34.77
N TYR A 90 1.03 -65.49 -33.67
CA TYR A 90 1.86 -64.30 -33.31
C TYR A 90 3.31 -64.61 -32.88
N LYS A 91 3.92 -65.65 -33.45
CA LYS A 91 5.28 -66.05 -33.10
C LYS A 91 6.27 -65.15 -33.83
N PHE A 92 6.70 -64.06 -33.19
CA PHE A 92 7.67 -63.13 -33.79
C PHE A 92 9.02 -63.79 -34.13
N TRP A 93 9.36 -64.91 -33.48
CA TRP A 93 10.55 -65.72 -33.77
C TRP A 93 10.39 -66.67 -34.96
N ALA A 94 9.19 -66.81 -35.52
CA ALA A 94 8.87 -67.65 -36.68
C ALA A 94 8.49 -66.79 -37.89
N CYS A 95 9.37 -65.83 -38.19
CA CYS A 95 9.25 -64.87 -39.29
C CYS A 95 9.36 -65.57 -40.65
N THR A 96 8.42 -65.31 -41.58
CA THR A 96 8.49 -65.89 -42.94
C THR A 96 8.93 -64.88 -44.00
N ARG A 97 8.92 -63.58 -43.68
CA ARG A 97 9.36 -62.51 -44.57
C ARG A 97 10.87 -62.30 -44.47
N ASP A 98 11.53 -62.10 -45.61
CA ASP A 98 12.94 -61.72 -45.67
C ASP A 98 13.14 -60.28 -45.14
N PRO A 99 13.92 -60.08 -44.05
CA PRO A 99 14.16 -58.76 -43.47
C PRO A 99 14.79 -57.74 -44.42
N SER A 100 15.51 -58.19 -45.45
CA SER A 100 16.16 -57.29 -46.43
C SER A 100 15.16 -56.57 -47.35
N THR A 101 13.91 -57.05 -47.41
CA THR A 101 12.83 -56.54 -48.27
C THR A 101 11.91 -55.53 -47.58
N VAL A 102 12.17 -55.22 -46.31
CA VAL A 102 11.37 -54.26 -45.53
C VAL A 102 11.80 -52.84 -45.84
N SER A 103 10.83 -52.01 -46.23
CA SER A 103 11.04 -50.60 -46.55
C SER A 103 11.06 -49.70 -45.31
N TRP A 104 11.69 -48.53 -45.44
CA TRP A 104 11.71 -47.53 -44.38
C TRP A 104 10.30 -47.11 -43.94
N SER A 105 9.38 -46.95 -44.89
CA SER A 105 7.98 -46.57 -44.62
C SER A 105 7.23 -47.62 -43.78
N GLU A 106 7.50 -48.91 -43.98
CA GLU A 106 6.87 -49.98 -43.19
C GLU A 106 7.34 -49.95 -41.74
N ILE A 107 8.63 -49.67 -41.49
CA ILE A 107 9.15 -49.50 -40.13
C ILE A 107 8.58 -48.25 -39.47
N GLN A 108 8.50 -47.13 -40.20
CA GLN A 108 7.90 -45.89 -39.70
C GLN A 108 6.43 -46.10 -39.33
N PHE A 109 5.65 -46.76 -40.19
CA PHE A 109 4.25 -47.06 -39.92
C PHE A 109 4.08 -47.98 -38.71
N ALA A 110 4.88 -49.03 -38.59
CA ALA A 110 4.84 -49.91 -37.43
C ALA A 110 5.23 -49.20 -36.12
N SER A 111 5.98 -48.10 -36.21
CA SER A 111 6.37 -47.27 -35.06
C SER A 111 5.30 -46.26 -34.65
N PHE A 112 4.34 -45.97 -35.53
CA PHE A 112 3.40 -44.85 -35.38
C PHE A 112 2.61 -44.92 -34.07
N TRP A 113 1.98 -46.06 -33.79
CA TRP A 113 1.16 -46.24 -32.59
C TRP A 113 1.96 -46.19 -31.29
N TRP A 114 3.17 -46.76 -31.30
CA TRP A 114 4.08 -46.72 -30.15
C TRP A 114 4.61 -45.31 -29.90
N ASN A 115 5.00 -44.60 -30.94
CA ASN A 115 5.42 -43.21 -30.87
C ASN A 115 4.28 -42.31 -30.38
N GLY A 116 3.04 -42.59 -30.76
CA GLY A 116 1.85 -41.90 -30.24
C GLY A 116 1.71 -42.03 -28.72
N ILE A 117 1.90 -43.25 -28.17
CA ILE A 117 1.87 -43.48 -26.71
C ILE A 117 3.01 -42.73 -26.02
N TYR A 118 4.23 -42.85 -26.54
CA TYR A 118 5.38 -42.13 -25.97
C TYR A 118 5.21 -40.61 -26.07
N ALA A 119 4.61 -40.09 -27.14
CA ALA A 119 4.30 -38.68 -27.29
C ALA A 119 3.28 -38.21 -26.25
N ILE A 120 2.23 -38.99 -25.96
CA ILE A 120 1.27 -38.67 -24.91
C ILE A 120 1.95 -38.61 -23.53
N ILE A 121 2.80 -39.60 -23.21
CA ILE A 121 3.57 -39.62 -21.95
C ILE A 121 4.53 -38.43 -21.89
N ALA A 122 5.22 -38.13 -22.99
CA ALA A 122 6.14 -37.00 -23.08
C ALA A 122 5.42 -35.67 -22.92
N VAL A 123 4.26 -35.47 -23.56
CA VAL A 123 3.44 -34.26 -23.41
C VAL A 123 2.98 -34.10 -21.96
N PHE A 124 2.55 -35.17 -21.31
CA PHE A 124 2.18 -35.13 -19.90
C PHE A 124 3.37 -34.73 -19.01
N TYR A 125 4.54 -35.33 -19.24
CA TYR A 125 5.75 -35.03 -18.48
C TYR A 125 6.26 -33.60 -18.72
N LEU A 126 6.25 -33.14 -19.98
CA LEU A 126 6.62 -31.79 -20.37
C LEU A 126 5.64 -30.76 -19.78
N GLY A 127 4.33 -31.03 -19.84
CA GLY A 127 3.32 -30.19 -19.20
C GLY A 127 3.52 -30.09 -17.70
N LYS A 128 3.71 -31.23 -17.01
CA LYS A 128 4.02 -31.25 -15.57
C LYS A 128 5.28 -30.45 -15.25
N THR A 129 6.32 -30.60 -16.06
CA THR A 129 7.59 -29.88 -15.87
C THR A 129 7.45 -28.39 -16.14
N PHE A 130 6.67 -28.00 -17.16
CA PHE A 130 6.37 -26.60 -17.48
C PHE A 130 5.63 -25.91 -16.34
N PHE A 131 4.55 -26.52 -15.83
CA PHE A 131 3.82 -25.98 -14.68
C PHE A 131 4.69 -25.94 -13.43
N ARG A 132 5.56 -26.94 -13.22
CA ARG A 132 6.53 -26.93 -12.12
C ARG A 132 7.51 -25.75 -12.24
N ILE A 133 8.11 -25.55 -13.40
CA ILE A 133 9.04 -24.43 -13.64
C ILE A 133 8.32 -23.10 -13.42
N GLN A 134 7.10 -22.93 -13.94
CA GLN A 134 6.36 -21.69 -13.79
C GLN A 134 6.00 -21.37 -12.32
N ASN A 135 5.79 -22.39 -11.50
CA ASN A 135 5.39 -22.22 -10.10
C ASN A 135 6.57 -22.19 -9.10
N GLU A 136 7.63 -22.96 -9.36
CA GLU A 136 8.75 -23.14 -8.43
C GLU A 136 9.99 -22.32 -8.81
N HIS A 137 10.20 -22.05 -10.11
CA HIS A 137 11.42 -21.37 -10.53
C HIS A 137 11.40 -19.90 -10.09
N PRO A 138 12.48 -19.38 -9.46
CA PRO A 138 12.53 -18.00 -8.98
C PRO A 138 12.15 -16.98 -10.06
N SER A 139 12.65 -17.12 -11.30
CA SER A 139 12.28 -16.19 -12.37
C SER A 139 10.80 -16.24 -12.74
N GLY A 140 10.14 -17.41 -12.70
CA GLY A 140 8.70 -17.52 -12.99
C GLY A 140 7.81 -17.08 -11.81
N LYS A 141 8.32 -17.23 -10.59
CA LYS A 141 7.66 -16.76 -9.37
C LYS A 141 7.77 -15.24 -9.20
N PHE A 142 8.94 -14.65 -9.47
CA PHE A 142 9.23 -13.24 -9.19
C PHE A 142 9.12 -12.29 -10.40
N ASN A 143 9.25 -12.75 -11.65
CA ASN A 143 9.02 -11.91 -12.84
C ASN A 143 7.58 -12.06 -13.34
N ARG A 144 6.63 -11.54 -12.57
CA ARG A 144 5.22 -11.47 -12.99
C ARG A 144 4.86 -10.02 -13.28
N PRO A 145 4.13 -9.73 -14.38
CA PRO A 145 3.56 -8.41 -14.57
C PRO A 145 2.47 -8.21 -13.52
N HIS A 146 2.59 -7.17 -12.70
CA HIS A 146 1.59 -6.83 -11.70
C HIS A 146 0.78 -5.60 -12.11
N SER A 147 -0.53 -5.65 -11.86
CA SER A 147 -1.33 -4.44 -11.65
C SER A 147 -1.10 -3.93 -10.22
N LEU A 148 -1.48 -2.67 -9.95
CA LEU A 148 -1.39 -2.11 -8.60
C LEU A 148 -2.13 -2.99 -7.57
N GLU A 149 -3.34 -3.45 -7.90
CA GLU A 149 -4.14 -4.33 -7.04
C GLU A 149 -3.45 -5.69 -6.80
N SER A 150 -2.95 -6.33 -7.86
CA SER A 150 -2.23 -7.59 -7.73
C SER A 150 -0.96 -7.45 -6.89
N PHE A 151 -0.25 -6.32 -7.04
CA PHE A 151 0.95 -6.04 -6.26
C PHE A 151 0.61 -5.81 -4.78
N ILE A 152 -0.40 -4.98 -4.49
CA ILE A 152 -0.88 -4.75 -3.11
C ILE A 152 -1.22 -6.08 -2.44
N LYS A 153 -2.00 -6.94 -3.11
CA LYS A 153 -2.40 -8.24 -2.58
C LYS A 153 -1.21 -9.17 -2.27
N GLU A 154 -0.17 -9.14 -3.10
CA GLU A 154 1.04 -9.92 -2.86
C GLU A 154 1.88 -9.36 -1.71
N MET A 155 1.89 -8.04 -1.54
CA MET A 155 2.66 -7.36 -0.51
C MET A 155 1.95 -7.29 0.84
N THR A 156 0.62 -7.46 0.91
CA THR A 156 -0.17 -7.44 2.17
C THR A 156 0.38 -8.33 3.27
N PRO A 157 0.82 -9.59 3.02
CA PRO A 157 1.38 -10.44 4.07
C PRO A 157 2.71 -9.93 4.64
N ILE A 158 3.44 -9.11 3.88
CA ILE A 158 4.75 -8.53 4.28
C ILE A 158 4.54 -7.19 4.96
N TYR A 159 3.55 -6.41 4.50
CA TYR A 159 3.28 -5.06 4.97
C TYR A 159 1.85 -4.96 5.52
N PRO A 160 1.66 -5.08 6.85
CA PRO A 160 0.35 -5.12 7.49
C PRO A 160 -0.52 -3.91 7.17
N HIS A 161 0.05 -2.72 7.01
CA HIS A 161 -0.71 -1.51 6.67
C HIS A 161 -1.52 -1.63 5.36
N LEU A 162 -1.11 -2.48 4.42
CA LEU A 162 -1.84 -2.72 3.18
C LEU A 162 -3.15 -3.50 3.40
N SER A 163 -3.33 -4.18 4.53
CA SER A 163 -4.61 -4.78 4.89
C SER A 163 -5.71 -3.75 5.16
N VAL A 164 -5.30 -2.58 5.66
CA VAL A 164 -6.19 -1.43 5.93
C VAL A 164 -6.41 -0.63 4.65
N PHE A 165 -5.33 -0.23 3.98
CA PHE A 165 -5.43 0.71 2.85
C PHE A 165 -5.59 0.05 1.48
N GLY A 166 -5.18 -1.22 1.33
CA GLY A 166 -5.26 -1.94 0.06
C GLY A 166 -6.68 -2.13 -0.48
N PRO A 167 -7.69 -2.42 0.37
CA PRO A 167 -9.08 -2.48 -0.06
C PRO A 167 -9.71 -1.11 -0.38
N LEU A 168 -9.05 0.00 -0.02
CA LEU A 168 -9.61 1.33 -0.18
C LEU A 168 -9.20 1.93 -1.53
N ASN A 169 -10.17 2.20 -2.40
CA ASN A 169 -9.94 3.07 -3.54
C ASN A 169 -10.10 4.53 -3.09
N LEU A 170 -9.00 5.22 -2.81
CA LEU A 170 -9.01 6.62 -2.38
C LEU A 170 -9.13 7.61 -3.55
N LEU A 171 -8.95 7.18 -4.80
CA LEU A 171 -9.05 8.06 -5.97
C LEU A 171 -10.50 8.50 -6.24
N ASP A 172 -11.45 7.65 -5.87
CA ASP A 172 -12.87 7.91 -6.06
C ASP A 172 -13.49 8.65 -4.86
N ARG A 173 -12.71 8.92 -3.80
CA ARG A 173 -13.21 9.50 -2.54
C ARG A 173 -12.98 11.01 -2.49
N ASP A 174 -13.92 11.72 -1.87
CA ASP A 174 -13.74 13.13 -1.51
C ASP A 174 -12.64 13.28 -0.46
N ASN A 175 -11.65 14.11 -0.75
CA ASN A 175 -10.51 14.38 0.13
C ASN A 175 -10.72 15.59 1.06
N MET A 176 -11.88 16.26 0.98
CA MET A 176 -12.24 17.40 1.81
C MET A 176 -13.22 17.01 2.93
N ARG A 177 -13.87 15.85 2.83
CA ARG A 177 -14.89 15.40 3.79
C ARG A 177 -14.66 13.95 4.26
N GLY A 178 -15.30 13.57 5.37
CA GLY A 178 -15.16 12.23 5.96
C GLY A 178 -13.80 11.93 6.59
N TRP A 179 -13.52 10.66 6.93
CA TRP A 179 -12.29 10.28 7.67
C TRP A 179 -11.01 10.35 6.84
N TYR A 180 -11.13 10.19 5.52
CA TYR A 180 -9.98 10.19 4.61
C TYR A 180 -9.43 11.58 4.30
N ARG A 181 -10.18 12.63 4.62
CA ARG A 181 -9.81 14.02 4.36
C ARG A 181 -8.43 14.41 4.89
N GLY A 182 -7.74 15.30 4.17
CA GLY A 182 -6.45 15.86 4.61
C GLY A 182 -6.58 16.62 5.94
N MET A 183 -5.45 16.84 6.64
CA MET A 183 -5.41 17.69 7.85
C MET A 183 -5.87 19.11 7.54
N ASP A 184 -6.65 19.72 8.43
CA ASP A 184 -7.23 21.04 8.22
C ASP A 184 -6.15 22.12 8.12
N SER A 185 -6.26 22.95 7.09
CA SER A 185 -5.57 24.22 7.06
C SER A 185 -6.07 25.14 8.17
N VAL A 186 -5.30 26.19 8.48
CA VAL A 186 -5.68 27.17 9.51
C VAL A 186 -7.02 27.83 9.20
N ARG A 187 -7.27 28.13 7.92
CA ARG A 187 -8.52 28.74 7.46
C ARG A 187 -9.72 27.79 7.57
N GLU A 188 -9.57 26.54 7.15
CA GLU A 188 -10.61 25.51 7.26
C GLU A 188 -10.97 25.25 8.72
N PHE A 189 -9.97 25.07 9.57
CA PHE A 189 -10.15 24.90 11.01
C PHE A 189 -10.85 26.10 11.64
N ALA A 190 -10.50 27.33 11.22
CA ALA A 190 -11.11 28.55 11.74
C ALA A 190 -12.61 28.61 11.45
N PHE A 191 -13.03 28.33 10.21
CA PHE A 191 -14.44 28.39 9.85
C PHE A 191 -15.23 27.22 10.44
N LYS A 192 -14.68 26.00 10.36
CA LYS A 192 -15.31 24.78 10.90
C LYS A 192 -15.65 24.93 12.39
N HIS A 193 -14.72 25.46 13.17
CA HIS A 193 -14.92 25.66 14.61
C HIS A 193 -15.49 27.03 14.97
N LYS A 194 -15.92 27.82 13.99
CA LYS A 194 -16.50 29.16 14.15
C LYS A 194 -15.61 30.06 15.03
N LEU A 195 -14.35 30.16 14.65
CA LEU A 195 -13.27 30.85 15.39
C LEU A 195 -13.06 32.28 14.92
N ILE A 196 -13.95 32.82 14.08
CA ILE A 196 -13.90 34.23 13.67
C ILE A 196 -14.85 35.03 14.54
N LYS A 197 -14.34 36.07 15.21
CA LYS A 197 -15.15 36.98 16.05
C LYS A 197 -15.48 38.30 15.36
N GLY A 198 -14.74 38.65 14.32
CA GLY A 198 -14.85 39.94 13.66
C GLY A 198 -13.90 40.03 12.49
N ILE A 199 -13.89 41.21 11.87
CA ILE A 199 -13.10 41.53 10.71
C ILE A 199 -12.41 42.87 10.99
N GLN A 200 -11.16 43.03 10.55
CA GLN A 200 -10.42 44.28 10.69
C GLN A 200 -9.51 44.50 9.47
N HIS A 201 -9.11 45.75 9.24
CA HIS A 201 -8.08 46.06 8.26
C HIS A 201 -6.71 45.52 8.69
N ARG A 202 -5.90 45.06 7.73
CA ARG A 202 -4.56 44.53 8.01
C ARG A 202 -3.69 45.61 8.62
N LYS A 203 -2.99 45.26 9.70
CA LYS A 203 -1.95 46.11 10.30
C LYS A 203 -0.59 45.63 9.82
N ILE A 204 0.18 46.54 9.23
CA ILE A 204 1.51 46.30 8.70
C ILE A 204 2.51 47.02 9.61
N ASP A 205 3.43 46.24 10.18
CA ASP A 205 4.57 46.77 10.92
C ASP A 205 5.67 47.16 9.91
N TYR A 206 6.16 48.39 9.97
CA TYR A 206 7.29 48.86 9.15
C TYR A 206 8.29 49.61 10.02
N VAL A 207 9.58 49.49 9.70
CA VAL A 207 10.66 50.09 10.47
C VAL A 207 11.07 51.41 9.83
N VAL A 208 10.92 52.51 10.56
CA VAL A 208 11.41 53.84 10.17
C VAL A 208 12.41 54.31 11.22
N GLU A 209 13.64 54.60 10.79
CA GLU A 209 14.71 55.10 11.68
C GLU A 209 14.95 54.21 12.92
N GLY A 210 14.82 52.89 12.76
CA GLY A 210 14.99 51.93 13.86
C GLY A 210 13.82 51.85 14.84
N THR A 211 12.72 52.58 14.60
CA THR A 211 11.48 52.47 15.36
C THR A 211 10.42 51.74 14.54
N THR A 212 9.80 50.71 15.10
CA THR A 212 8.67 50.02 14.48
C THR A 212 7.42 50.90 14.57
N GLN A 213 6.86 51.27 13.43
CA GLN A 213 5.57 51.96 13.32
C GLN A 213 4.53 51.01 12.72
N GLN A 214 3.26 51.23 13.07
CA GLN A 214 2.13 50.46 12.56
C GLN A 214 1.30 51.30 11.59
N HIS A 215 1.10 50.77 10.38
CA HIS A 215 0.21 51.35 9.38
C HIS A 215 -0.94 50.38 9.15
N THR A 216 -2.15 50.93 9.07
CA THR A 216 -3.34 50.15 8.73
C THR A 216 -3.54 50.23 7.22
N ASP A 217 -3.49 49.09 6.56
CA ASP A 217 -3.80 48.98 5.13
C ASP A 217 -5.32 48.95 4.95
N GLU A 218 -5.88 50.02 4.41
CA GLU A 218 -7.32 50.15 4.16
C GLU A 218 -7.80 49.26 3.01
N THR A 219 -6.89 48.77 2.16
CA THR A 219 -7.22 47.97 0.98
C THR A 219 -7.44 46.49 1.29
N GLU A 220 -6.85 45.99 2.39
CA GLU A 220 -6.90 44.58 2.75
C GLU A 220 -7.59 44.36 4.09
N VAL A 221 -8.49 43.37 4.10
CA VAL A 221 -9.33 43.04 5.24
C VAL A 221 -9.00 41.63 5.71
N ILE A 222 -8.85 41.43 7.01
CA ILE A 222 -8.45 40.15 7.63
C ILE A 222 -9.40 39.76 8.77
N PRO A 223 -9.64 38.45 8.99
CA PRO A 223 -10.46 37.99 10.10
C PRO A 223 -9.73 38.13 11.43
N VAL A 224 -10.50 38.45 12.47
CA VAL A 224 -10.01 38.49 13.85
C VAL A 224 -10.37 37.18 14.55
N ALA A 225 -9.35 36.55 15.12
CA ALA A 225 -9.45 35.29 15.85
C ALA A 225 -10.27 35.41 17.15
N ASN A 226 -11.11 34.39 17.40
CA ASN A 226 -11.73 34.12 18.68
C ASN A 226 -10.80 33.25 19.54
N THR A 227 -9.84 33.90 20.19
CA THR A 227 -8.80 33.26 21.00
C THR A 227 -9.36 32.49 22.20
N GLU A 228 -10.47 32.94 22.79
CA GLU A 228 -11.12 32.25 23.92
C GLU A 228 -11.71 30.90 23.50
N LYS A 229 -12.40 30.88 22.36
CA LYS A 229 -12.95 29.65 21.80
C LYS A 229 -11.84 28.70 21.34
N LEU A 230 -10.81 29.23 20.68
CA LEU A 230 -9.62 28.45 20.30
C LEU A 230 -8.96 27.83 21.53
N THR A 231 -8.82 28.60 22.63
CA THR A 231 -8.28 28.10 23.90
C THR A 231 -9.12 26.96 24.47
N THR A 232 -10.44 27.04 24.38
CA THR A 232 -11.35 25.97 24.82
C THR A 232 -11.11 24.68 24.03
N ILE A 233 -10.89 24.79 22.72
CA ILE A 233 -10.58 23.63 21.87
C ILE A 233 -9.19 23.07 22.20
N MET A 234 -8.19 23.92 22.36
CA MET A 234 -6.83 23.49 22.72
C MET A 234 -6.78 22.81 24.09
N LYS A 235 -7.61 23.21 25.06
CA LYS A 235 -7.75 22.48 26.33
C LYS A 235 -8.25 21.05 26.11
N LYS A 236 -9.22 20.83 25.21
CA LYS A 236 -9.67 19.48 24.85
C LYS A 236 -8.58 18.68 24.12
N GLN A 237 -7.84 19.33 23.22
CA GLN A 237 -6.71 18.70 22.52
C GLN A 237 -5.55 18.34 23.46
N LEU A 238 -5.37 19.07 24.55
CA LEU A 238 -4.32 18.83 25.55
C LEU A 238 -4.55 17.52 26.34
N GLY A 239 -5.81 17.08 26.48
CA GLY A 239 -6.16 15.91 27.26
C GLY A 239 -6.09 16.16 28.76
N GLU A 240 -6.04 15.09 29.53
CA GLU A 240 -6.09 15.12 30.99
C GLU A 240 -4.69 15.14 31.62
N LEU A 241 -4.65 15.56 32.89
CA LEU A 241 -3.44 15.50 33.69
C LEU A 241 -3.00 14.05 33.88
N TRP A 242 -1.68 13.83 33.85
CA TRP A 242 -1.11 12.54 34.21
C TRP A 242 -1.31 12.29 35.71
N ILE A 243 -1.94 11.17 36.05
CA ILE A 243 -2.08 10.67 37.42
C ILE A 243 -1.29 9.36 37.55
N ASP A 244 -1.76 8.33 36.85
CA ASP A 244 -1.13 7.01 36.74
C ASP A 244 -1.57 6.36 35.42
N VAL A 245 -1.12 5.12 35.19
CA VAL A 245 -1.42 4.36 33.96
C VAL A 245 -2.91 3.97 33.85
N ASP A 246 -3.60 3.81 34.98
CA ASP A 246 -4.98 3.32 35.00
C ASP A 246 -5.97 4.41 34.57
N HIS A 247 -5.61 5.69 34.74
CA HIS A 247 -6.41 6.86 34.36
C HIS A 247 -6.17 7.37 32.93
N LEU A 248 -5.30 6.73 32.14
CA LEU A 248 -5.08 7.09 30.75
C LEU A 248 -6.31 6.79 29.88
N GLU A 249 -6.57 7.66 28.90
CA GLU A 249 -7.55 7.39 27.85
C GLU A 249 -7.06 6.23 26.96
N ASP A 250 -7.97 5.44 26.38
CA ASP A 250 -7.61 4.25 25.61
C ASP A 250 -6.66 4.55 24.43
N GLY A 251 -6.89 5.67 23.73
CA GLY A 251 -6.00 6.14 22.68
C GLY A 251 -4.60 6.48 23.20
N GLU A 252 -4.51 7.07 24.40
CA GLU A 252 -3.23 7.39 25.05
C GLU A 252 -2.49 6.13 25.48
N VAL A 253 -3.19 5.11 25.99
CA VAL A 253 -2.65 3.78 26.31
C VAL A 253 -2.05 3.14 25.06
N ILE A 254 -2.79 3.10 23.96
CA ILE A 254 -2.33 2.50 22.69
C ILE A 254 -1.04 3.16 22.21
N ILE A 255 -1.01 4.49 22.21
CA ILE A 255 0.18 5.23 21.74
C ILE A 255 1.35 5.00 22.69
N LEU A 256 1.12 5.16 24.00
CA LEU A 256 2.18 5.06 24.98
C LEU A 256 2.77 3.63 25.00
N ALA A 257 1.94 2.60 24.93
CA ALA A 257 2.40 1.21 24.92
C ALA A 257 3.33 0.92 23.74
N TYR A 258 3.05 1.47 22.55
CA TYR A 258 3.92 1.28 21.39
C TYR A 258 5.31 1.93 21.55
N TYR A 259 5.40 3.12 22.18
CA TYR A 259 6.65 3.87 22.26
C TYR A 259 7.43 3.68 23.57
N ILE A 260 6.77 3.37 24.69
CA ILE A 260 7.39 3.43 26.02
C ILE A 260 8.55 2.45 26.20
N ALA A 261 8.42 1.21 25.71
CA ALA A 261 9.47 0.21 25.83
C ALA A 261 10.72 0.63 25.02
N ARG A 262 10.52 1.17 23.82
CA ARG A 262 11.61 1.73 22.99
C ARG A 262 12.26 2.94 23.65
N ALA A 263 11.49 3.82 24.28
CA ALA A 263 12.04 4.93 25.05
C ALA A 263 12.84 4.45 26.27
N ALA A 264 12.35 3.43 26.99
CA ALA A 264 13.08 2.84 28.11
C ALA A 264 14.41 2.22 27.67
N SER A 265 14.46 1.71 26.44
CA SER A 265 15.66 1.13 25.82
C SER A 265 16.77 2.15 25.50
N THR A 266 16.57 3.45 25.70
CA THR A 266 17.66 4.44 25.57
C THR A 266 18.58 4.46 26.80
N GLN A 267 18.24 3.71 27.85
CA GLN A 267 19.08 3.59 29.02
C GLN A 267 20.39 2.87 28.70
N GLU A 268 21.51 3.52 29.01
CA GLU A 268 22.87 3.01 28.70
C GLU A 268 23.21 1.68 29.38
N THR A 269 22.51 1.32 30.46
CA THR A 269 22.79 0.10 31.24
C THR A 269 21.92 -1.09 30.84
N MET A 270 21.17 -1.00 29.74
CA MET A 270 20.32 -2.09 29.26
C MET A 270 21.17 -3.16 28.56
N GLU A 271 20.89 -4.43 28.83
CA GLU A 271 21.57 -5.55 28.18
C GLU A 271 21.06 -5.75 26.74
N ASP A 272 21.94 -6.21 25.83
CA ASP A 272 21.60 -6.39 24.41
C ASP A 272 20.42 -7.38 24.21
N GLU A 273 20.35 -8.45 25.00
CA GLU A 273 19.26 -9.44 24.92
C GLU A 273 17.90 -8.81 25.23
N GLU A 274 17.84 -7.98 26.28
CA GLU A 274 16.64 -7.22 26.64
C GLU A 274 16.27 -6.21 25.56
N PHE A 275 17.27 -5.48 25.04
CA PHE A 275 17.07 -4.52 23.96
C PHE A 275 16.44 -5.16 22.70
N TYR A 276 16.94 -6.32 22.28
CA TYR A 276 16.39 -7.05 21.13
C TYR A 276 15.02 -7.66 21.43
N ALA A 277 14.78 -8.12 22.65
CA ALA A 277 13.46 -8.59 23.07
C ALA A 277 12.41 -7.46 22.99
N ILE A 278 12.75 -6.27 23.48
CA ILE A 278 11.88 -5.08 23.38
C ILE A 278 11.60 -4.73 21.92
N ALA A 279 12.62 -4.70 21.06
CA ALA A 279 12.42 -4.41 19.64
C ALA A 279 11.44 -5.40 18.97
N LYS A 280 11.55 -6.69 19.32
CA LYS A 280 10.64 -7.73 18.85
C LYS A 280 9.21 -7.50 19.36
N THR A 281 9.04 -7.24 20.66
CA THR A 281 7.72 -6.97 21.25
C THR A 281 7.06 -5.72 20.66
N THR A 282 7.83 -4.66 20.37
CA THR A 282 7.31 -3.47 19.67
C THR A 282 6.76 -3.81 18.29
N GLN A 283 7.45 -4.68 17.53
CA GLN A 283 6.95 -5.14 16.23
C GLN A 283 5.68 -5.99 16.39
N GLU A 284 5.63 -6.88 17.39
CA GLU A 284 4.44 -7.70 17.69
C GLU A 284 3.22 -6.82 18.05
N ILE A 285 3.43 -5.73 18.80
CA ILE A 285 2.39 -4.73 19.10
C ILE A 285 1.93 -4.00 17.82
N GLU A 286 2.87 -3.59 16.96
CA GLU A 286 2.53 -2.93 15.68
C GLU A 286 1.67 -3.83 14.79
N ASP A 287 2.08 -5.10 14.63
CA ASP A 287 1.37 -6.08 13.81
C ASP A 287 -0.04 -6.34 14.38
N MET A 288 -0.17 -6.41 15.70
CA MET A 288 -1.45 -6.54 16.40
C MET A 288 -2.37 -5.33 16.13
N TYR A 289 -1.84 -4.11 16.23
CA TYR A 289 -2.60 -2.89 15.93
C TYR A 289 -3.13 -2.86 14.50
N TRP A 290 -2.29 -3.20 13.52
CA TRP A 290 -2.73 -3.28 12.12
C TRP A 290 -3.80 -4.35 11.90
N SER A 291 -3.63 -5.52 12.52
CA SER A 291 -4.61 -6.60 12.43
C SER A 291 -5.97 -6.21 13.00
N ILE A 292 -6.00 -5.60 14.19
CA ILE A 292 -7.23 -5.13 14.82
C ILE A 292 -7.88 -4.05 13.95
N ALA A 293 -7.11 -3.05 13.53
CA ALA A 293 -7.63 -1.98 12.69
C ALA A 293 -8.23 -2.50 11.38
N ALA A 294 -7.60 -3.47 10.71
CA ALA A 294 -8.12 -4.06 9.48
C ALA A 294 -9.43 -4.83 9.68
N ILE A 295 -9.57 -5.53 10.83
CA ILE A 295 -10.80 -6.25 11.19
C ILE A 295 -11.92 -5.27 11.50
N ASP A 296 -11.65 -4.27 12.33
CA ASP A 296 -12.61 -3.28 12.77
C ASP A 296 -13.17 -2.47 11.59
N LEU A 297 -12.29 -1.94 10.72
CA LEU A 297 -12.71 -1.17 9.55
C LEU A 297 -13.61 -1.97 8.60
N LYS A 298 -13.40 -3.29 8.54
CA LYS A 298 -14.18 -4.16 7.66
C LYS A 298 -15.54 -4.53 8.25
N ASN A 299 -15.62 -4.68 9.58
CA ASN A 299 -16.74 -5.36 10.22
C ASN A 299 -17.62 -4.43 11.07
N LYS A 300 -17.09 -3.33 11.61
CA LYS A 300 -17.87 -2.43 12.47
C LYS A 300 -18.62 -1.40 11.63
N PRO A 301 -19.91 -1.16 11.92
CA PRO A 301 -20.72 -0.20 11.17
C PRO A 301 -20.26 1.25 11.36
N GLU A 302 -19.58 1.57 12.47
CA GLU A 302 -19.01 2.89 12.72
C GLU A 302 -17.89 3.28 11.76
N PHE A 303 -17.28 2.31 11.06
CA PHE A 303 -16.32 2.53 9.97
C PHE A 303 -16.95 2.32 8.58
N ALA A 304 -18.25 2.07 8.51
CA ALA A 304 -18.95 2.01 7.24
C ALA A 304 -19.10 3.42 6.66
N TYR A 305 -18.80 3.56 5.37
CA TYR A 305 -18.86 4.83 4.66
C TYR A 305 -19.94 4.74 3.57
N ASP A 306 -20.92 5.65 3.60
CA ASP A 306 -21.91 5.83 2.54
C ASP A 306 -21.74 7.21 1.90
N GLU A 307 -21.30 7.24 0.64
CA GLU A 307 -21.11 8.49 -0.12
C GLU A 307 -22.38 9.31 -0.27
N LYS A 308 -23.56 8.70 -0.15
CA LYS A 308 -24.85 9.35 -0.37
C LYS A 308 -25.48 9.93 0.89
N ASP A 309 -24.94 9.61 2.05
CA ASP A 309 -25.48 10.06 3.32
C ASP A 309 -24.59 11.12 3.96
N GLU A 310 -24.93 12.40 3.75
CA GLU A 310 -24.25 13.56 4.35
C GLU A 310 -24.13 13.48 5.89
N SER A 311 -24.99 12.71 6.57
CA SER A 311 -24.89 12.50 8.03
C SER A 311 -23.70 11.63 8.43
N THR A 312 -23.17 10.79 7.53
CA THR A 312 -21.91 10.07 7.74
C THR A 312 -20.67 10.96 7.55
N TYR A 313 -20.84 12.15 6.98
CA TYR A 313 -19.74 13.09 6.73
C TYR A 313 -19.38 13.96 7.94
N MET A 314 -20.12 13.88 9.06
CA MET A 314 -19.79 14.59 10.30
C MET A 314 -19.69 13.66 11.51
N TYR A 315 -18.75 13.79 12.45
CA TYR A 315 -17.39 14.36 12.53
C TYR A 315 -16.86 14.10 13.97
N GLU A 316 -15.53 14.11 14.12
CA GLU A 316 -14.80 14.59 15.31
C GLU A 316 -14.82 13.77 16.60
N THR A 317 -15.77 12.87 16.82
CA THR A 317 -15.71 12.01 17.99
C THR A 317 -14.73 10.88 17.75
N PRO A 318 -13.73 10.70 18.63
CA PRO A 318 -12.90 9.51 18.60
C PRO A 318 -13.78 8.25 18.58
N HIS A 319 -13.48 7.34 17.67
CA HIS A 319 -14.09 6.01 17.67
C HIS A 319 -13.62 5.21 18.87
N SER A 320 -14.43 4.24 19.28
CA SER A 320 -14.10 3.40 20.41
C SER A 320 -12.92 2.48 20.10
N PHE A 321 -12.08 2.26 21.11
CA PHE A 321 -10.95 1.33 21.05
C PHE A 321 -11.26 -0.04 21.68
N ASP A 322 -12.55 -0.40 21.84
CA ASP A 322 -13.00 -1.64 22.51
C ASP A 322 -12.37 -2.95 21.99
N SER A 323 -11.93 -2.97 20.72
CA SER A 323 -11.28 -4.16 20.13
C SER A 323 -9.80 -4.30 20.53
N PHE A 324 -9.20 -3.25 21.10
CA PHE A 324 -7.81 -3.26 21.54
C PHE A 324 -7.70 -3.83 22.94
N PRO A 325 -6.65 -4.61 23.25
CA PRO A 325 -6.47 -5.20 24.57
C PRO A 325 -5.92 -4.15 25.56
N ILE A 326 -6.76 -3.18 25.95
CA ILE A 326 -6.35 -2.00 26.73
C ILE A 326 -5.71 -2.40 28.07
N ASP A 327 -6.27 -3.39 28.78
CA ASP A 327 -5.73 -3.84 30.07
C ASP A 327 -4.32 -4.45 29.93
N ASP A 328 -4.11 -5.31 28.93
CA ASP A 328 -2.79 -5.90 28.65
C ASP A 328 -1.77 -4.81 28.26
N LEU A 329 -2.20 -3.78 27.52
CA LEU A 329 -1.37 -2.64 27.15
C LEU A 329 -1.04 -1.77 28.36
N LYS A 330 -1.97 -1.59 29.31
CA LYS A 330 -1.68 -0.91 30.59
C LYS A 330 -0.65 -1.68 31.40
N ASP A 331 -0.76 -3.01 31.46
CA ASP A 331 0.23 -3.85 32.14
C ASP A 331 1.60 -3.78 31.45
N HIS A 332 1.63 -3.74 30.12
CA HIS A 332 2.85 -3.48 29.36
C HIS A 332 3.47 -2.12 29.74
N ILE A 333 2.69 -1.04 29.80
CA ILE A 333 3.19 0.30 30.19
C ILE A 333 3.75 0.28 31.61
N LYS A 334 3.05 -0.35 32.56
CA LYS A 334 3.49 -0.47 33.97
C LYS A 334 4.85 -1.15 34.11
N ALA A 335 5.20 -2.08 33.22
CA ALA A 335 6.50 -2.73 33.21
C ALA A 335 7.67 -1.75 32.93
N TYR A 336 7.42 -0.66 32.20
CA TYR A 336 8.46 0.29 31.79
C TYR A 336 8.38 1.66 32.48
N ILE A 337 7.24 2.02 33.09
CA ILE A 337 7.05 3.35 33.70
C ILE A 337 8.08 3.66 34.80
N GLU A 338 8.56 2.61 35.47
CA GLU A 338 9.48 2.76 36.59
C GLU A 338 10.95 2.97 36.17
N TYR A 339 11.25 2.85 34.87
CA TYR A 339 12.61 3.03 34.35
C TYR A 339 13.14 4.44 34.64
N PRO A 340 14.42 4.59 35.05
CA PRO A 340 15.03 5.88 35.33
C PRO A 340 14.86 6.93 34.23
N VAL A 341 15.02 6.53 32.97
CA VAL A 341 14.81 7.41 31.81
C VAL A 341 13.36 7.89 31.75
N ILE A 342 12.40 6.96 31.84
CA ILE A 342 10.97 7.28 31.76
C ILE A 342 10.52 8.18 32.91
N LYS A 343 10.93 7.88 34.15
CA LYS A 343 10.68 8.73 35.33
C LYS A 343 11.22 10.16 35.15
N LYS A 344 12.35 10.30 34.45
CA LYS A 344 12.93 11.62 34.17
C LYS A 344 12.08 12.40 33.17
N LEU A 345 11.54 11.75 32.14
CA LEU A 345 10.60 12.39 31.20
C LEU A 345 9.32 12.80 31.95
N LEU A 346 8.76 11.88 32.73
CA LEU A 346 7.51 12.12 33.46
C LEU A 346 7.58 13.34 34.39
N LYS A 347 8.72 13.57 35.06
CA LYS A 347 8.91 14.76 35.92
C LYS A 347 8.84 16.10 35.19
N LYS A 348 9.00 16.11 33.86
CA LYS A 348 8.93 17.32 33.04
C LYS A 348 7.54 17.63 32.53
N HIS A 349 6.58 16.71 32.66
CA HIS A 349 5.30 16.80 31.96
C HIS A 349 4.12 16.57 32.91
N ALA A 350 3.17 17.50 32.92
CA ALA A 350 1.97 17.42 33.76
C ALA A 350 0.82 16.66 33.08
N TYR A 351 0.77 16.65 31.74
CA TYR A 351 -0.31 16.03 30.97
C TYR A 351 0.13 14.72 30.33
N ALA A 352 -0.80 13.77 30.19
CA ALA A 352 -0.51 12.47 29.58
C ALA A 352 0.02 12.63 28.15
N ARG A 353 -0.62 13.50 27.36
CA ARG A 353 -0.25 13.76 25.96
C ARG A 353 1.11 14.44 25.82
N THR A 354 1.48 15.36 26.71
CA THR A 354 2.82 15.99 26.67
C THR A 354 3.91 15.01 27.09
N PHE A 355 3.63 14.13 28.05
CA PHE A 355 4.51 13.03 28.40
C PHE A 355 4.70 12.05 27.23
N ILE A 356 3.62 11.65 26.55
CA ILE A 356 3.67 10.81 25.35
C ILE A 356 4.55 11.44 24.26
N ILE A 357 4.45 12.76 24.04
CA ILE A 357 5.29 13.46 23.07
C ILE A 357 6.79 13.33 23.43
N ASP A 358 7.20 13.56 24.69
CA ASP A 358 8.61 13.40 25.11
C ASP A 358 9.07 11.93 25.01
N VAL A 359 8.19 10.97 25.32
CA VAL A 359 8.46 9.53 25.12
C VAL A 359 8.74 9.20 23.65
N ILE A 360 7.98 9.77 22.71
CA ILE A 360 8.22 9.56 21.27
C ILE A 360 9.57 10.15 20.86
N TYR A 361 9.93 11.35 21.34
CA TYR A 361 11.24 11.95 21.09
C TYR A 361 12.38 11.06 21.64
N GLU A 362 12.21 10.53 22.85
CA GLU A 362 13.18 9.62 23.45
C GLU A 362 13.32 8.33 22.64
N ALA A 363 12.21 7.66 22.30
CA ALA A 363 12.21 6.43 21.52
C ALA A 363 12.89 6.59 20.15
N ARG A 364 12.71 7.75 19.51
CA ARG A 364 13.32 8.07 18.20
C ARG A 364 14.83 8.31 18.24
N LYS A 365 15.46 8.38 19.42
CA LYS A 365 16.94 8.41 19.52
C LYS A 365 17.58 7.09 19.07
N LEU A 366 16.87 5.97 19.18
CA LEU A 366 17.36 4.65 18.80
C LEU A 366 17.24 4.35 17.30
N GLY A 367 16.52 5.18 16.56
CA GLY A 367 16.29 4.98 15.14
C GLY A 367 14.93 5.49 14.66
N VAL A 368 14.54 5.04 13.47
CA VAL A 368 13.31 5.49 12.82
C VAL A 368 12.11 4.78 13.45
N LEU A 369 11.27 5.55 14.13
CA LEU A 369 9.91 5.15 14.52
C LEU A 369 8.93 6.13 13.86
N ALA A 370 8.58 5.81 12.61
CA ALA A 370 7.77 6.66 11.78
C ALA A 370 6.30 6.65 12.27
N PRO A 371 5.59 7.79 12.27
CA PRO A 371 4.17 7.81 12.61
C PRO A 371 3.34 6.94 11.64
N THR A 372 3.88 6.60 10.46
CA THR A 372 3.23 5.73 9.48
C THR A 372 2.91 4.33 10.02
N SER A 373 3.65 3.84 11.03
CA SER A 373 3.40 2.56 11.70
C SER A 373 2.07 2.48 12.44
N ILE A 374 1.45 3.63 12.73
CA ILE A 374 0.14 3.70 13.38
C ILE A 374 -0.83 4.61 12.60
N ARG A 375 -0.67 4.71 11.26
CA ARG A 375 -1.51 5.58 10.41
C ARG A 375 -3.01 5.25 10.47
N TRP A 376 -3.36 4.01 10.80
CA TRP A 376 -4.74 3.61 11.04
C TRP A 376 -5.41 4.46 12.14
N LEU A 377 -4.65 5.02 13.09
CA LEU A 377 -5.16 5.87 14.18
C LEU A 377 -5.92 7.09 13.65
N LYS A 378 -5.56 7.62 12.46
CA LYS A 378 -6.29 8.73 11.83
C LYS A 378 -7.78 8.43 11.68
N LEU A 379 -8.13 7.15 11.46
CA LEU A 379 -9.49 6.68 11.27
C LEU A 379 -10.22 6.46 12.60
N TYR A 380 -9.52 6.41 13.72
CA TYR A 380 -10.09 6.27 15.07
C TYR A 380 -10.14 7.61 15.79
N ASP A 381 -8.98 8.23 15.98
CA ASP A 381 -8.83 9.52 16.62
C ASP A 381 -7.90 10.41 15.81
N ARG A 382 -8.54 11.38 15.15
CA ARG A 382 -7.87 12.33 14.29
C ARG A 382 -7.01 13.33 15.05
N THR A 383 -7.42 13.73 16.26
CA THR A 383 -6.68 14.67 17.10
C THR A 383 -5.40 14.01 17.62
N LEU A 384 -5.49 12.76 18.08
CA LEU A 384 -4.32 11.98 18.48
C LEU A 384 -3.40 11.67 17.31
N TRP A 385 -3.95 11.30 16.15
CA TRP A 385 -3.14 11.14 14.93
C TRP A 385 -2.36 12.41 14.59
N ALA A 386 -3.05 13.55 14.56
CA ALA A 386 -2.45 14.85 14.29
C ALA A 386 -1.32 15.16 15.28
N MET A 387 -1.53 14.86 16.56
CA MET A 387 -0.53 15.04 17.60
C MET A 387 0.74 14.25 17.32
N ILE A 388 0.64 12.95 17.02
CA ILE A 388 1.80 12.07 16.83
C ILE A 388 2.53 12.38 15.53
N GLU A 389 1.79 12.62 14.44
CA GLU A 389 2.37 13.00 13.16
C GLU A 389 3.17 14.32 13.29
N ASN A 390 2.74 15.22 14.18
CA ASN A 390 3.43 16.48 14.44
C ASN A 390 4.71 16.37 15.27
N VAL A 391 4.95 15.27 15.99
CA VAL A 391 6.16 15.12 16.80
C VAL A 391 7.39 15.20 15.90
N GLY A 392 8.29 16.14 16.19
CA GLY A 392 9.49 16.40 15.39
C GLY A 392 9.32 17.41 14.25
N ARG A 393 8.12 17.93 14.01
CA ARG A 393 7.87 18.97 12.99
C ARG A 393 7.98 20.37 13.59
N PRO A 394 8.53 21.36 12.87
CA PRO A 394 8.64 22.74 13.38
C PRO A 394 7.31 23.51 13.38
N SER A 395 6.33 23.08 12.56
CA SER A 395 5.02 23.72 12.44
C SER A 395 3.91 22.71 12.74
N LEU A 396 2.86 23.17 13.42
CA LEU A 396 1.78 22.33 13.96
C LEU A 396 0.52 22.36 13.08
N PHE A 397 -0.19 21.24 12.98
CA PHE A 397 -1.55 21.23 12.45
C PHE A 397 -2.52 21.84 13.49
N SER A 398 -3.54 22.56 13.02
CA SER A 398 -4.54 23.21 13.90
C SER A 398 -5.26 22.23 14.82
N GLU A 399 -5.37 20.97 14.38
CA GLU A 399 -6.08 19.90 15.06
C GLU A 399 -5.31 19.32 16.26
N CYS A 400 -4.06 19.71 16.50
CA CYS A 400 -3.25 19.21 17.63
C CYS A 400 -2.50 20.31 18.41
N LEU A 401 -2.91 21.57 18.24
CA LEU A 401 -2.22 22.73 18.82
C LEU A 401 -2.10 22.63 20.34
N GLY A 402 -3.13 22.16 21.04
CA GLY A 402 -3.16 22.10 22.50
C GLY A 402 -1.99 21.32 23.11
N ALA A 403 -1.93 20.01 22.86
CA ALA A 403 -0.89 19.14 23.41
C ALA A 403 0.52 19.57 22.97
N ASN A 404 0.72 19.83 21.67
CA ASN A 404 2.04 20.17 21.15
C ASN A 404 2.55 21.54 21.65
N ALA A 405 1.68 22.55 21.73
CA ALA A 405 2.10 23.86 22.22
C ALA A 405 2.43 23.83 23.71
N HIS A 406 1.63 23.10 24.50
CA HIS A 406 1.90 22.96 25.92
C HIS A 406 3.20 22.16 26.16
N TYR A 407 3.43 21.08 25.41
CA TYR A 407 4.68 20.33 25.42
C TYR A 407 5.89 21.23 25.15
N VAL A 408 5.81 22.13 24.16
CA VAL A 408 6.90 23.07 23.87
C VAL A 408 7.20 23.96 25.08
N VAL A 409 6.17 24.47 25.77
CA VAL A 409 6.37 25.32 26.95
C VAL A 409 6.99 24.51 28.11
N GLU A 410 6.46 23.33 28.42
CA GLU A 410 7.03 22.45 29.45
C GLU A 410 8.49 22.07 29.15
N SER A 411 8.79 21.79 27.88
CA SER A 411 10.14 21.45 27.42
C SER A 411 11.13 22.59 27.59
N ILE A 412 10.70 23.83 27.28
CA ILE A 412 11.52 25.04 27.49
C ILE A 412 11.75 25.28 28.99
N MET A 413 10.73 25.05 29.81
CA MET A 413 10.82 25.26 31.26
C MET A 413 11.56 24.14 31.99
N GLY A 414 11.66 22.95 31.39
CA GLY A 414 12.29 21.77 31.98
C GLY A 414 11.55 21.20 33.19
N ARG A 415 10.25 21.49 33.34
CA ARG A 415 9.41 21.03 34.46
C ARG A 415 7.95 20.94 34.07
N ALA A 416 7.22 20.06 34.76
CA ALA A 416 5.78 19.91 34.61
C ALA A 416 5.02 21.22 34.93
N MET A 417 3.98 21.51 34.14
CA MET A 417 3.14 22.69 34.30
C MET A 417 1.66 22.33 34.25
N HIS A 418 0.99 22.38 35.41
CA HIS A 418 -0.42 22.03 35.53
C HIS A 418 -1.37 23.09 34.92
N GLU A 419 -0.90 24.33 34.74
CA GLU A 419 -1.69 25.38 34.12
C GLU A 419 -1.51 25.36 32.59
N PRO A 420 -2.57 25.12 31.80
CA PRO A 420 -2.46 25.11 30.35
C PRO A 420 -1.89 26.43 29.81
N ASN A 421 -0.90 26.32 28.93
CA ASN A 421 -0.29 27.46 28.27
C ASN A 421 -0.18 27.21 26.77
N PHE A 422 -0.86 28.05 26.00
CA PHE A 422 -0.97 27.94 24.54
C PHE A 422 -0.46 29.19 23.81
N VAL A 423 0.28 30.06 24.50
CA VAL A 423 0.68 31.37 23.94
C VAL A 423 1.43 31.23 22.60
N VAL A 424 2.27 30.20 22.48
CA VAL A 424 3.02 29.93 21.24
C VAL A 424 2.09 29.54 20.10
N ALA A 425 1.13 28.63 20.34
CA ALA A 425 0.16 28.21 19.33
C ALA A 425 -0.77 29.36 18.92
N ILE A 426 -1.30 30.14 19.87
CA ILE A 426 -2.20 31.26 19.58
C ILE A 426 -1.54 32.25 18.64
N LYS A 427 -0.32 32.70 18.97
CA LYS A 427 0.41 33.68 18.15
C LYS A 427 0.71 33.13 16.76
N GLY A 428 1.19 31.88 16.67
CA GLY A 428 1.48 31.26 15.38
C GLY A 428 0.24 31.05 14.52
N TRP A 429 -0.87 30.66 15.13
CA TRP A 429 -2.14 30.44 14.45
C TRP A 429 -2.78 31.74 13.98
N GLU A 430 -2.79 32.78 14.80
CA GLU A 430 -3.27 34.12 14.41
C GLU A 430 -2.45 34.70 13.26
N HIS A 431 -1.13 34.54 13.32
CA HIS A 431 -0.24 34.94 12.22
C HIS A 431 -0.58 34.16 10.95
N GLN A 432 -0.71 32.83 11.02
CA GLN A 432 -1.02 31.99 9.87
C GLN A 432 -2.40 32.27 9.26
N LEU A 433 -3.40 32.61 10.08
CA LEU A 433 -4.72 32.99 9.61
C LEU A 433 -4.68 34.26 8.76
N GLN A 434 -3.76 35.18 9.07
CA GLN A 434 -3.57 36.42 8.32
C GLN A 434 -2.78 36.23 7.02
N PHE A 435 -2.20 35.07 6.73
CA PHE A 435 -1.48 34.86 5.47
C PHE A 435 -2.41 34.64 4.26
N TYR A 436 -3.68 34.35 4.49
CA TYR A 436 -4.64 34.17 3.41
C TYR A 436 -5.09 35.52 2.87
N SER A 437 -5.30 35.58 1.54
CA SER A 437 -6.00 36.71 0.92
C SER A 437 -7.51 36.54 1.12
N TYR A 438 -8.15 37.59 1.63
CA TYR A 438 -9.60 37.70 1.74
C TYR A 438 -10.05 38.78 0.76
N ASN A 439 -11.01 38.44 -0.10
CA ASN A 439 -11.50 39.35 -1.14
C ASN A 439 -12.43 40.43 -0.55
N GLU A 440 -12.74 41.47 -1.33
CA GLU A 440 -13.67 42.54 -0.90
C GLU A 440 -15.04 41.98 -0.48
N GLN A 441 -15.52 40.94 -1.16
CA GLN A 441 -16.77 40.25 -0.79
C GLN A 441 -16.73 39.67 0.62
N PHE A 442 -15.56 39.23 1.11
CA PHE A 442 -15.39 38.76 2.49
C PHE A 442 -15.61 39.86 3.52
N ALA A 443 -15.27 41.11 3.18
CA ALA A 443 -15.45 42.26 4.07
C ALA A 443 -16.93 42.59 4.32
N ASP A 444 -17.79 42.31 3.32
CA ASP A 444 -19.23 42.55 3.40
C ASP A 444 -19.99 41.45 4.15
N LEU A 445 -19.32 40.34 4.48
CA LEU A 445 -19.95 39.20 5.14
C LEU A 445 -20.02 39.42 6.64
N ASN A 446 -21.19 39.16 7.21
CA ASN A 446 -21.33 39.15 8.66
C ASN A 446 -20.64 37.91 9.26
N VAL A 447 -20.22 38.02 10.52
CA VAL A 447 -19.49 36.96 11.24
C VAL A 447 -20.30 35.66 11.34
N GLY A 448 -21.64 35.74 11.37
CA GLY A 448 -22.51 34.57 11.36
C GLY A 448 -22.36 33.78 10.07
N THR A 449 -22.48 34.46 8.93
CA THR A 449 -22.33 33.89 7.59
C THR A 449 -20.91 33.32 7.38
N ILE A 450 -19.87 34.03 7.82
CA ILE A 450 -18.48 33.52 7.75
C ILE A 450 -18.33 32.20 8.51
N ASN A 451 -18.94 32.10 9.69
CA ASN A 451 -18.89 30.92 10.53
C ASN A 451 -19.81 29.78 10.05
N GLU A 452 -20.57 29.98 8.98
CA GLU A 452 -21.41 28.98 8.33
C GLU A 452 -20.85 28.53 6.97
N MET A 453 -19.75 29.12 6.50
CA MET A 453 -19.09 28.73 5.26
C MET A 453 -18.47 27.33 5.35
N ILE A 454 -18.73 26.51 4.35
CA ILE A 454 -18.06 25.23 4.11
C ILE A 454 -17.21 25.37 2.85
N PHE A 455 -16.14 24.60 2.70
CA PHE A 455 -15.33 24.60 1.48
C PHE A 455 -15.79 23.52 0.50
N ASN A 456 -15.81 23.84 -0.81
CA ASN A 456 -16.06 22.89 -1.88
C ASN A 456 -14.78 22.14 -2.29
N HIS A 457 -14.90 21.16 -3.19
CA HIS A 457 -13.80 20.33 -3.71
C HIS A 457 -12.66 21.11 -4.41
N LYS A 458 -12.85 22.41 -4.70
CA LYS A 458 -11.84 23.30 -5.29
C LYS A 458 -11.21 24.24 -4.26
N GLY A 459 -11.58 24.13 -2.98
CA GLY A 459 -11.16 25.06 -1.93
C GLY A 459 -11.85 26.43 -2.03
N GLU A 460 -12.91 26.55 -2.82
CA GLU A 460 -13.77 27.73 -2.87
C GLU A 460 -14.84 27.62 -1.77
N ILE A 461 -15.46 28.75 -1.41
CA ILE A 461 -16.56 28.76 -0.43
C ILE A 461 -17.75 27.99 -1.06
N ALA A 462 -18.03 26.79 -0.58
CA ALA A 462 -19.30 26.09 -0.81
C ALA A 462 -20.38 26.79 0.03
N ASP A 463 -21.26 27.47 -0.66
CA ASP A 463 -22.52 27.94 -0.11
C ASP A 463 -23.31 26.74 0.43
N VAL A 464 -23.76 26.79 1.69
CA VAL A 464 -24.59 25.74 2.30
C VAL A 464 -25.96 26.32 2.60
N SER A 465 -27.00 25.69 2.02
CA SER A 465 -28.42 26.08 2.06
C SER A 465 -28.79 27.21 1.07
N PRO A 466 -29.96 27.15 0.40
CA PRO A 466 -30.19 27.81 -0.88
C PRO A 466 -30.25 29.33 -0.70
N PHE A 467 -29.11 29.98 -0.85
CA PHE A 467 -29.09 31.39 -1.13
C PHE A 467 -29.66 31.56 -2.54
N ASP A 468 -30.75 32.29 -2.63
CA ASP A 468 -31.44 32.59 -3.87
C ASP A 468 -30.50 33.36 -4.79
N VAL A 469 -29.89 32.63 -5.73
CA VAL A 469 -28.95 33.14 -6.72
C VAL A 469 -29.58 34.22 -7.61
N THR A 470 -30.92 34.35 -7.60
CA THR A 470 -31.62 35.40 -8.36
C THR A 470 -31.37 36.80 -7.82
N ARG A 471 -30.78 36.95 -6.62
CA ARG A 471 -30.35 38.26 -6.12
C ARG A 471 -29.06 38.77 -6.78
N PHE A 472 -28.23 37.90 -7.34
CA PHE A 472 -26.98 38.29 -7.99
C PHE A 472 -27.15 38.72 -9.46
N ASP A 473 -28.23 38.31 -10.13
CA ASP A 473 -28.56 38.79 -11.48
C ASP A 473 -29.05 40.25 -11.50
N SER A 474 -29.30 40.86 -10.33
CA SER A 474 -29.78 42.26 -10.22
C SER A 474 -28.66 43.30 -10.03
N LEU A 475 -27.40 42.90 -9.92
CA LEU A 475 -26.25 43.80 -9.83
C LEU A 475 -25.41 43.76 -11.11
N GLY A 476 -25.99 44.33 -12.16
CA GLY A 476 -25.28 45.04 -13.23
C GLY A 476 -24.08 44.32 -13.86
N THR A 477 -24.34 43.41 -14.79
CA THR A 477 -23.40 43.13 -15.88
C THR A 477 -23.25 44.39 -16.74
N ASN A 478 -22.32 45.27 -16.38
CA ASN A 478 -21.74 46.17 -17.36
C ASN A 478 -20.75 45.36 -18.18
N GLU A 479 -21.22 44.94 -19.36
CA GLU A 479 -20.37 44.45 -20.44
C GLU A 479 -19.22 45.45 -20.68
N ILE A 480 -18.02 45.12 -20.22
CA ILE A 480 -16.81 45.70 -20.79
C ILE A 480 -16.50 44.88 -22.03
N LYS A 481 -16.96 45.38 -23.18
CA LYS A 481 -16.49 44.94 -24.49
C LYS A 481 -14.97 45.10 -24.53
N SER A 482 -14.25 43.99 -24.61
CA SER A 482 -12.83 44.01 -24.95
C SER A 482 -12.70 44.42 -26.43
N GLU A 483 -12.31 45.67 -26.67
CA GLU A 483 -11.75 46.07 -27.95
C GLU A 483 -10.35 45.45 -28.09
N GLU A 484 -10.19 44.58 -29.08
CA GLU A 484 -8.88 44.12 -29.55
C GLU A 484 -8.06 45.33 -30.01
N SER A 485 -6.94 45.62 -29.35
CA SER A 485 -5.88 46.42 -29.94
C SER A 485 -4.74 45.50 -30.40
N GLN A 486 -4.59 45.43 -31.72
CA GLN A 486 -3.37 44.96 -32.36
C GLN A 486 -2.28 46.02 -32.16
N ALA A 487 -1.11 45.64 -31.63
CA ALA A 487 0.20 46.02 -32.20
C ALA A 487 1.41 45.49 -31.39
N SER A 488 2.30 44.80 -32.13
CA SER A 488 3.76 44.82 -32.08
C SER A 488 4.54 44.45 -30.80
N SER A 489 5.21 43.29 -30.87
CA SER A 489 6.57 43.04 -30.34
C SER A 489 7.54 44.13 -30.86
N PRO A 490 8.53 44.66 -30.09
CA PRO A 490 9.69 43.88 -29.65
C PRO A 490 10.33 44.26 -28.28
N VAL A 491 11.19 43.36 -27.79
CA VAL A 491 12.61 43.59 -27.43
C VAL A 491 13.01 42.59 -26.33
N GLU A 492 13.92 41.70 -26.72
CA GLU A 492 14.72 40.87 -25.83
C GLU A 492 15.61 41.74 -24.93
N GLU A 493 15.66 41.45 -23.64
CA GLU A 493 16.86 41.78 -22.86
C GLU A 493 17.15 40.68 -21.83
N ASN A 494 18.37 40.15 -21.97
CA ASN A 494 18.98 39.10 -21.16
C ASN A 494 19.31 39.60 -19.76
N ILE A 495 18.91 38.86 -18.72
CA ILE A 495 19.59 38.92 -17.42
C ILE A 495 19.85 37.49 -16.92
N LYS A 496 21.13 37.11 -16.95
CA LYS A 496 21.69 35.92 -16.30
C LYS A 496 21.92 36.24 -14.82
N PHE A 497 21.46 35.37 -13.93
CA PHE A 497 21.85 35.39 -12.52
C PHE A 497 23.22 34.70 -12.36
N SER A 498 24.13 35.42 -11.70
CA SER A 498 25.37 34.90 -11.11
C SER A 498 25.10 34.21 -9.79
#